data_AF-A0A529HUZ8-F1
#
_entry.id   AF-A0A529HUZ8-F1
#
_cell.length_a   1.000
_cell.length_b   1.000
_cell.length_c   1.000
_cell.angle_alpha   90.00
_cell.angle_beta   90.00
_cell.angle_gamma   90.00
#
_symmetry.space_group_name_H-M   'P 1'
#
loop_
_entity.id
_entity.type
_entity.pdbx_description
1 polymer ?
#
loop_
_entity_poly.entity_id
_entity_poly.type
_entity_poly.pdbx_seq_one_letter_code
_entity_poly.pdbx_strand_id
1 'polypeptide(L)'
;MTDIVNHIVTEELSDVILVGHSLGGISITGAADRIPDHISHLVYLDSAIVESGQSVFSTMPPDIVAARRKLVAEEGRGIFMPTPPPTAFGIPEGHSLTDWVRRRITPHPAGTYESGLKLEHPLGNGRPRT
;
A
#
# COMPACT_ATOMS: atom_id res chain seq x y z
N MET A 1 6.95 4.25 6.28
CA MET A 1 6.40 5.59 5.96
C MET A 1 7.46 6.70 5.96
N THR A 2 8.50 6.60 6.78
CA THR A 2 9.56 7.62 6.89
C THR A 2 10.16 8.02 5.55
N ASP A 3 10.34 7.09 4.60
CA ASP A 3 10.96 7.40 3.30
C ASP A 3 10.17 8.44 2.48
N ILE A 4 8.83 8.35 2.44
CA ILE A 4 7.99 9.32 1.71
C ILE A 4 8.08 10.70 2.36
N VAL A 5 7.99 10.73 3.69
CA VAL A 5 8.11 11.98 4.47
C VAL A 5 9.48 12.62 4.24
N ASN A 6 10.54 11.83 4.36
CA ASN A 6 11.90 12.29 4.15
C ASN A 6 12.11 12.81 2.74
N HIS A 7 11.56 12.13 1.71
CA HIS A 7 11.67 12.59 0.34
C HIS A 7 11.00 13.96 0.16
N ILE A 8 9.77 14.13 0.65
CA ILE A 8 9.04 15.42 0.56
C ILE A 8 9.82 16.54 1.27
N VAL A 9 10.32 16.27 2.48
CA VAL A 9 11.06 17.26 3.28
C VAL A 9 12.42 17.57 2.66
N THR A 10 13.17 16.57 2.20
CA THR A 10 14.52 16.72 1.65
C THR A 10 14.51 17.47 0.32
N GLU A 11 13.52 17.20 -0.51
CA GLU A 11 13.32 17.89 -1.80
C GLU A 11 12.57 19.22 -1.63
N GLU A 12 12.33 19.67 -0.38
CA GLU A 12 11.63 20.91 -0.03
C GLU A 12 10.27 21.08 -0.72
N LEU A 13 9.57 19.96 -0.96
CA LEU A 13 8.28 19.98 -1.65
C LEU A 13 7.18 20.50 -0.73
N SER A 14 6.27 21.28 -1.31
CA SER A 14 5.08 21.81 -0.65
C SER A 14 3.89 21.76 -1.61
N ASP A 15 2.68 21.85 -1.08
CA ASP A 15 1.42 21.80 -1.85
C ASP A 15 1.25 20.52 -2.69
N VAL A 16 1.83 19.39 -2.25
CA VAL A 16 1.83 18.15 -3.03
C VAL A 16 0.51 17.40 -2.93
N ILE A 17 0.11 16.77 -4.03
CA ILE A 17 -0.96 15.78 -4.05
C ILE A 17 -0.35 14.40 -3.92
N LEU A 18 -0.71 13.66 -2.87
CA LEU A 18 -0.28 12.28 -2.70
C LEU A 18 -1.33 11.32 -3.23
N VAL A 19 -0.95 10.52 -4.22
CA VAL A 19 -1.80 9.49 -4.81
C VAL A 19 -1.32 8.12 -4.35
N GLY A 20 -2.15 7.44 -3.57
CA GLY A 20 -1.93 6.07 -3.13
C GLY A 20 -2.73 5.13 -4.01
N HIS A 21 -2.13 4.04 -4.45
CA HIS A 21 -2.81 2.93 -5.10
C HIS A 21 -2.61 1.64 -4.31
N SER A 22 -3.66 0.82 -4.15
CA SER A 22 -3.60 -0.42 -3.37
C SER A 22 -3.07 -0.15 -1.94
N LEU A 23 -2.05 -0.88 -1.47
CA LEU A 23 -1.41 -0.64 -0.17
C LEU A 23 -0.75 0.75 -0.06
N GLY A 24 -0.58 1.47 -1.17
CA GLY A 24 -0.14 2.86 -1.19
C GLY A 24 -1.07 3.80 -0.40
N GLY A 25 -2.37 3.49 -0.30
CA GLY A 25 -3.31 4.25 0.53
C GLY A 25 -2.88 4.35 1.99
N ILE A 26 -2.33 3.28 2.56
CA ILE A 26 -1.79 3.26 3.93
C ILE A 26 -0.58 4.18 4.04
N SER A 27 0.27 4.18 3.01
CA SER A 27 1.49 4.97 2.99
C SER A 27 1.20 6.47 2.94
N ILE A 28 0.29 6.92 2.06
CA ILE A 28 -0.09 8.35 1.98
C ILE A 28 -0.84 8.80 3.23
N THR A 29 -1.63 7.91 3.85
CA THR A 29 -2.34 8.21 5.10
C THR A 29 -1.34 8.47 6.23
N GLY A 30 -0.32 7.62 6.36
CA GLY A 30 0.75 7.82 7.33
C GLY A 30 1.60 9.05 7.06
N ALA A 31 1.81 9.44 5.79
CA ALA A 31 2.50 10.67 5.45
C ALA A 31 1.69 11.91 5.87
N ALA A 32 0.40 11.94 5.57
CA ALA A 32 -0.51 13.03 5.96
C ALA A 32 -0.63 13.22 7.47
N ASP A 33 -0.57 12.14 8.25
CA ASP A 33 -0.54 12.22 9.71
C ASP A 33 0.70 12.96 10.23
N ARG A 34 1.84 12.83 9.56
CA ARG A 34 3.14 13.36 10.01
C ARG A 34 3.45 14.77 9.50
N ILE A 35 3.09 15.06 8.24
CA ILE A 35 3.43 16.31 7.55
C ILE A 35 2.22 16.90 6.80
N PRO A 36 1.08 17.13 7.48
CA PRO A 36 -0.14 17.60 6.82
C PRO A 36 0.07 18.92 6.08
N ASP A 37 0.93 19.81 6.58
CA ASP A 37 1.13 21.15 6.01
C ASP A 37 1.85 21.14 4.65
N HIS A 38 2.49 20.02 4.29
CA HIS A 38 3.10 19.85 2.97
C HIS A 38 2.12 19.30 1.92
N ILE A 39 0.96 18.80 2.34
CA ILE A 39 0.05 18.02 1.50
C ILE A 39 -1.22 18.82 1.23
N SER A 40 -1.54 19.02 -0.04
CA SER A 40 -2.72 19.75 -0.48
C SER A 40 -3.95 18.85 -0.63
N HIS A 41 -3.75 17.59 -1.04
CA HIS A 41 -4.84 16.62 -1.22
C HIS A 41 -4.33 15.17 -1.17
N LEU A 42 -5.20 14.25 -0.74
CA LEU A 42 -4.97 12.80 -0.76
C LEU A 42 -5.89 12.12 -1.78
N VAL A 43 -5.34 11.35 -2.70
CA VAL A 43 -6.10 10.55 -3.66
C VAL A 43 -5.92 9.07 -3.35
N TYR A 44 -7.02 8.40 -3.00
CA TYR A 44 -7.08 6.97 -2.73
C TYR A 44 -7.56 6.23 -3.98
N LEU A 45 -6.64 5.92 -4.89
CA LEU A 45 -6.95 5.21 -6.13
C LEU A 45 -7.05 3.70 -5.84
N ASP A 46 -8.25 3.12 -5.82
CA ASP A 46 -8.49 1.69 -5.56
C ASP A 46 -7.59 1.12 -4.45
N SER A 47 -7.69 1.76 -3.28
CA SER A 47 -6.67 1.68 -2.23
C SER A 47 -7.17 1.04 -0.95
N ALA A 48 -6.22 0.44 -0.22
CA ALA A 48 -6.45 0.03 1.15
C ALA A 48 -6.51 1.27 2.06
N ILE A 49 -7.59 1.36 2.83
CA ILE A 49 -7.81 2.37 3.86
C ILE A 49 -8.06 1.61 5.17
N VAL A 50 -7.24 1.87 6.19
CA VAL A 50 -7.33 1.22 7.49
C VAL A 50 -7.29 2.28 8.59
N GLU A 51 -7.94 1.99 9.71
CA GLU A 51 -7.90 2.87 10.89
C GLU A 51 -6.59 2.71 11.67
N SER A 52 -6.34 3.63 12.61
CA SER A 52 -5.21 3.50 13.53
C SER A 52 -5.31 2.19 14.33
N GLY A 53 -4.22 1.44 14.41
CA GLY A 53 -4.13 0.11 15.01
C GLY A 53 -4.46 -1.05 14.07
N GLN A 54 -5.12 -0.80 12.93
CA GLN A 54 -5.49 -1.85 11.99
C GLN A 54 -4.37 -2.14 10.97
N SER A 55 -4.23 -3.41 10.60
CA SER A 55 -3.44 -3.88 9.47
C SER A 55 -4.34 -4.32 8.32
N VAL A 56 -3.77 -4.49 7.12
CA VAL A 56 -4.53 -4.99 5.95
C VAL A 56 -5.19 -6.34 6.24
N PHE A 57 -4.46 -7.26 6.88
CA PHE A 57 -5.03 -8.56 7.22
C PHE A 57 -6.11 -8.47 8.30
N SER A 58 -6.08 -7.46 9.19
CA SER A 58 -7.14 -7.30 10.19
C SER A 58 -8.50 -6.88 9.59
N THR A 59 -8.50 -6.35 8.37
CA THR A 59 -9.73 -5.90 7.68
C THR A 59 -10.23 -6.87 6.61
N MET A 60 -9.54 -8.00 6.42
CA MET A 60 -9.87 -9.02 5.43
C MET A 60 -10.59 -10.22 6.03
N PRO A 61 -11.41 -10.95 5.24
CA PRO A 61 -12.01 -12.20 5.67
C PRO A 61 -10.96 -13.22 6.18
N PRO A 62 -11.21 -13.93 7.30
CA PRO A 62 -10.23 -14.82 7.91
C PRO A 62 -9.71 -15.93 6.99
N ASP A 63 -10.54 -16.46 6.10
CA ASP A 63 -10.19 -17.48 5.11
C ASP A 63 -9.20 -16.94 4.06
N ILE A 64 -9.42 -15.70 3.59
CA ILE A 64 -8.48 -15.01 2.68
C ILE A 64 -7.14 -14.78 3.37
N VAL A 65 -7.14 -14.35 4.64
CA VAL A 65 -5.92 -14.17 5.42
C VAL A 65 -5.19 -15.49 5.62
N ALA A 66 -5.90 -16.57 5.95
CA ALA A 66 -5.31 -17.90 6.12
C ALA A 66 -4.66 -18.41 4.83
N ALA A 67 -5.35 -18.27 3.68
CA ALA A 67 -4.80 -18.64 2.37
C ALA A 67 -3.54 -17.84 2.02
N ARG A 68 -3.54 -16.53 2.29
CA ARG A 68 -2.39 -15.65 2.07
C ARG A 68 -1.21 -16.00 2.97
N ARG A 69 -1.45 -16.27 4.26
CA ARG A 69 -0.39 -16.73 5.18
C ARG A 69 0.20 -18.07 4.76
N LYS A 70 -0.63 -18.98 4.25
CA LYS A 70 -0.17 -20.25 3.69
C LYS A 70 0.76 -20.03 2.50
N LEU A 71 0.40 -19.16 1.55
CA LEU A 71 1.27 -18.79 0.42
C LEU A 71 2.61 -18.19 0.89
N VAL A 72 2.57 -17.28 1.87
CA VAL A 72 3.79 -16.71 2.45
C VAL A 72 4.67 -17.78 3.09
N ALA A 73 4.09 -18.75 3.79
CA ALA A 73 4.84 -19.83 4.43
C ALA A 73 5.44 -20.82 3.42
N GLU A 74 4.65 -21.27 2.45
CA GLU A 74 5.02 -22.36 1.52
C GLU A 74 5.88 -21.86 0.35
N GLU A 75 5.55 -20.70 -0.22
CA GLU A 75 6.20 -20.17 -1.43
C GLU A 75 7.03 -18.91 -1.12
N GLY A 76 6.64 -18.18 -0.09
CA GLY A 76 7.24 -16.91 0.32
C GLY A 76 8.39 -17.00 1.32
N ARG A 77 8.75 -18.23 1.73
CA ARG A 77 9.78 -18.52 2.76
C ARG A 77 9.53 -17.79 4.09
N GLY A 78 8.28 -17.46 4.39
CA GLY A 78 7.88 -16.68 5.57
C GLY A 78 8.18 -15.17 5.48
N ILE A 79 8.71 -14.67 4.36
CA ILE A 79 9.25 -13.30 4.25
C ILE A 79 8.41 -12.43 3.31
N PHE A 80 7.89 -13.00 2.22
CA PHE A 80 7.19 -12.24 1.19
C PHE A 80 5.94 -12.95 0.68
N MET A 81 4.99 -12.18 0.16
CA MET A 81 3.91 -12.66 -0.68
C MET A 81 4.47 -12.94 -2.08
N PRO A 82 4.26 -14.14 -2.64
CA PRO A 82 4.62 -14.44 -4.03
C PRO A 82 3.94 -13.51 -5.03
N THR A 83 4.53 -13.39 -6.21
CA THR A 83 3.97 -12.54 -7.28
C THR A 83 2.74 -13.20 -7.90
N PRO A 84 1.58 -12.52 -7.95
CA PRO A 84 0.45 -13.04 -8.70
C PRO A 84 0.73 -12.97 -10.22
N PRO A 85 0.05 -13.80 -11.03
CA PRO A 85 0.16 -13.70 -12.49
C PRO A 85 -0.41 -12.36 -13.00
N PRO A 86 0.01 -11.86 -14.17
CA PRO A 86 -0.57 -10.64 -14.77
C PRO A 86 -2.10 -10.67 -14.93
N THR A 87 -2.68 -11.86 -15.07
CA THR A 87 -4.13 -12.07 -15.13
C THR A 87 -4.85 -11.62 -13.85
N ALA A 88 -4.20 -11.65 -12.69
CA ALA A 88 -4.74 -11.10 -11.45
C ALA A 88 -4.91 -9.56 -11.49
N PHE A 89 -4.26 -8.90 -12.44
CA PHE A 89 -4.36 -7.46 -12.70
C PHE A 89 -5.13 -7.15 -13.98
N GLY A 90 -5.94 -8.10 -14.47
CA GLY A 90 -6.79 -7.90 -15.65
C GLY A 90 -6.05 -7.95 -16.99
N ILE A 91 -4.82 -8.47 -17.02
CA ILE A 91 -4.04 -8.63 -18.26
C ILE A 91 -4.19 -10.08 -18.74
N PRO A 92 -4.93 -10.33 -19.85
CA PRO A 92 -5.18 -11.69 -20.33
C PRO A 92 -3.91 -12.42 -20.74
N GLU A 93 -3.97 -13.75 -20.76
CA GLU A 93 -2.90 -14.56 -21.35
C GLU A 93 -2.69 -14.20 -22.82
N GLY A 94 -1.42 -14.15 -23.25
CA GLY A 94 -1.06 -13.73 -24.61
C GLY A 94 -1.17 -12.24 -24.89
N HIS A 95 -1.61 -11.40 -23.94
CA HIS A 95 -1.64 -9.95 -24.14
C HIS A 95 -0.22 -9.39 -24.37
N SER A 96 -0.10 -8.37 -25.24
CA SER A 96 1.20 -7.77 -25.62
C SER A 96 1.99 -7.16 -24.45
N LEU A 97 1.30 -6.85 -23.34
CA LEU A 97 1.90 -6.32 -22.11
C LEU A 97 2.30 -7.39 -21.08
N THR A 98 1.98 -8.66 -21.31
CA THR A 98 2.17 -9.73 -20.32
C THR A 98 3.62 -9.81 -19.84
N ASP A 99 4.60 -9.82 -20.75
CA ASP A 99 6.02 -9.91 -20.38
C ASP A 99 6.53 -8.64 -19.72
N TRP A 100 6.02 -7.48 -20.14
CA TRP A 100 6.38 -6.18 -19.57
C TRP A 100 5.92 -6.05 -18.12
N VAL A 101 4.72 -6.57 -17.80
CA VAL A 101 4.18 -6.60 -16.43
C VAL A 101 4.87 -7.68 -15.60
N ARG A 102 5.01 -8.90 -16.13
CA ARG A 102 5.65 -10.01 -15.41
C ARG A 102 7.03 -9.64 -14.87
N ARG A 103 7.85 -8.92 -15.65
CA ARG A 103 9.20 -8.51 -15.22
C ARG A 103 9.22 -7.35 -14.21
N ARG A 104 8.08 -6.73 -13.89
CA ARG A 104 7.94 -5.60 -12.96
C ARG A 104 7.17 -5.92 -11.69
N ILE A 105 6.41 -7.02 -11.68
CA ILE A 105 5.82 -7.54 -10.46
C ILE A 105 6.93 -8.25 -9.69
N THR A 106 7.21 -7.79 -8.47
CA THR A 106 8.19 -8.40 -7.58
C THR A 106 7.51 -8.92 -6.32
N PRO A 107 8.11 -9.90 -5.62
CA PRO A 107 7.54 -10.40 -4.38
C PRO A 107 7.34 -9.27 -3.37
N HIS A 108 6.18 -9.24 -2.71
CA HIS A 108 5.82 -8.13 -1.81
C HIS A 108 6.13 -8.48 -0.36
N PRO A 109 6.84 -7.65 0.43
CA PRO A 109 7.19 -7.99 1.81
C PRO A 109 5.94 -8.31 2.65
N ALA A 110 5.89 -9.49 3.28
CA ALA A 110 4.69 -9.99 3.94
C ALA A 110 4.29 -9.14 5.16
N GLY A 111 5.27 -8.59 5.88
CA GLY A 111 5.04 -7.77 7.07
C GLY A 111 4.20 -6.51 6.81
N THR A 112 4.11 -6.02 5.57
CA THR A 112 3.26 -4.87 5.20
C THR A 112 1.77 -5.16 5.35
N TYR A 113 1.37 -6.43 5.24
CA TYR A 113 -0.02 -6.84 5.42
C TYR A 113 -0.40 -7.02 6.90
N GLU A 114 0.58 -7.31 7.74
CA GLU A 114 0.37 -7.64 9.16
C GLU A 114 0.60 -6.45 10.09
N SER A 115 1.48 -5.53 9.70
CA SER A 115 1.81 -4.36 10.51
C SER A 115 0.61 -3.39 10.58
N GLY A 116 0.21 -3.03 11.79
CA GLY A 116 -0.83 -2.04 12.01
C GLY A 116 -0.35 -0.63 11.68
N LEU A 117 -1.20 0.16 11.02
CA LEU A 117 -0.96 1.58 10.81
C LEU A 117 -1.09 2.32 12.14
N LYS A 118 -0.10 3.11 12.53
CA LYS A 118 -0.18 3.99 13.70
C LYS A 118 -0.36 5.44 13.25
N LEU A 119 -1.45 6.05 13.67
CA LEU A 119 -1.79 7.46 13.47
C LEU A 119 -1.97 8.14 14.83
N GLU A 120 -1.44 9.36 14.94
CA GLU A 120 -1.67 10.24 16.11
C GLU A 120 -2.91 11.12 15.90
N HIS A 121 -3.32 11.31 14.64
CA HIS A 121 -4.46 12.12 14.24
C HIS A 121 -5.51 11.29 13.47
N PRO A 122 -6.75 11.80 13.31
CA PRO A 122 -7.72 11.18 12.42
C PRO A 122 -7.19 11.04 11.00
N LEU A 123 -7.72 10.05 10.28
CA LEU A 123 -7.32 9.75 8.90
C LEU A 123 -7.32 11.02 8.04
N GLY A 124 -6.18 11.30 7.41
CA GLY A 124 -5.97 12.47 6.54
C GLY A 124 -5.59 13.77 7.25
N ASN A 125 -5.61 13.83 8.58
CA ASN A 125 -5.17 14.97 9.39
C ASN A 125 -5.68 16.34 8.88
N GLY A 126 -6.98 16.41 8.63
CA GLY A 126 -7.67 17.62 8.15
C GLY A 126 -7.42 17.98 6.69
N ARG A 127 -6.68 17.17 5.92
CA ARG A 127 -6.47 17.40 4.49
C ARG A 127 -7.65 16.91 3.64
N PRO A 128 -7.97 17.62 2.53
CA PRO A 128 -8.89 17.14 1.52
C PRO A 128 -8.52 15.74 0.99
N ARG A 129 -9.53 14.93 0.67
CA ARG A 129 -9.34 13.55 0.20
C ARG A 129 -10.46 13.09 -0.75
N THR A 130 -10.09 12.23 -1.70
CA THR A 130 -10.98 11.58 -2.69
C THR A 130 -10.64 10.12 -2.86
#